data_AF-A0A5J5JR63-F1
#
_entry.id   AF-A0A5J5JR63-F1
#
_cell.length_a   1.000
_cell.length_b   1.000
_cell.length_c   1.000
_cell.angle_alpha   90.00
_cell.angle_beta   90.00
_cell.angle_gamma   90.00
#
_symmetry.space_group_name_H-M   'P 1'
#
loop_
_entity.id
_entity.type
_entity.pdbx_description
1 polymer ?
#
loop_
_entity_poly.entity_id
_entity_poly.type
_entity_poly.pdbx_seq_one_letter_code
_entity_poly.pdbx_strand_id
1 'polypeptide(L)'
;MIWLTWRQFRGAATTTGAALVVLAVALALTGPELASDYSAGITACTRDGGCGQFFDRFFDDYQAPFQAATVIVLLLPALAGLFWGAPLITRELEAGTHLLVWNQSITRTRWLAVKLTVVGGAAVAAAGLCSLAVTWWSAPLDKSAAPGFTLMDPLVFGARGIVPMAYAAFAFALGVTAGLVVGRTLPAMAVTLAVFAAVQIVMPLTVRPHLLPPVSASFELGPENVDSFGKSSDREFPEVILDSAIPGHTGAWVLSSRLTDPSGHVVGGDGAPATVHVSVTSGPCAPSQQAQEAERGMDSCLAEINRLGYRQKATYQPFERFWPLQWIETGAYALLTLALTALCFQWIRRRP
;
A
#
# COMPACT_ATOMS: atom_id res chain seq x y z
N MET A 1 -36.27 -13.74 -0.15
CA MET A 1 -35.32 -12.68 -0.55
C MET A 1 -33.87 -13.13 -0.52
N ILE A 2 -33.34 -13.58 0.62
CA ILE A 2 -31.94 -14.07 0.71
C ILE A 2 -31.62 -15.11 -0.38
N TRP A 3 -32.51 -16.09 -0.58
CA TRP A 3 -32.34 -17.10 -1.64
C TRP A 3 -32.30 -16.52 -3.06
N LEU A 4 -33.12 -15.51 -3.37
CA LEU A 4 -33.14 -14.88 -4.70
C LEU A 4 -31.90 -14.02 -4.93
N THR A 5 -31.51 -13.22 -3.94
CA THR A 5 -30.25 -12.45 -3.96
C THR A 5 -29.05 -13.37 -4.13
N TRP A 6 -29.02 -14.48 -3.39
CA TRP A 6 -27.99 -15.51 -3.55
C TRP A 6 -27.99 -16.10 -4.96
N ARG A 7 -29.14 -16.47 -5.52
CA ARG A 7 -29.22 -17.07 -6.85
C ARG A 7 -28.75 -16.12 -7.97
N GLN A 8 -29.00 -14.82 -7.84
CA GLN A 8 -28.49 -13.81 -8.77
C GLN A 8 -26.97 -13.59 -8.60
N PHE A 9 -26.49 -13.61 -7.37
CA PHE A 9 -25.09 -13.32 -7.02
C PHE A 9 -24.15 -14.53 -7.17
N ARG A 10 -24.69 -15.76 -7.16
CA ARG A 10 -23.90 -17.00 -7.06
C ARG A 10 -22.76 -17.10 -8.07
N GLY A 11 -22.95 -16.65 -9.32
CA GLY A 11 -21.90 -16.73 -10.34
C GLY A 11 -20.70 -15.83 -10.04
N ALA A 12 -20.96 -14.60 -9.57
CA ALA A 12 -19.92 -13.68 -9.14
C ALA A 12 -19.23 -14.16 -7.85
N ALA A 13 -20.01 -14.71 -6.92
CA ALA A 13 -19.49 -15.31 -5.69
C ALA A 13 -18.59 -16.53 -5.98
N THR A 14 -19.01 -17.45 -6.87
CA THR A 14 -18.24 -18.65 -7.20
C THR A 14 -16.95 -18.32 -7.96
N THR A 15 -17.00 -17.36 -8.89
CA THR A 15 -15.80 -16.95 -9.64
C THR A 15 -14.77 -16.29 -8.74
N THR A 16 -15.20 -15.38 -7.87
CA THR A 16 -14.30 -14.71 -6.91
C THR A 16 -13.83 -15.68 -5.85
N GLY A 17 -14.70 -16.56 -5.35
CA GLY A 17 -14.31 -17.65 -4.45
C GLY A 17 -13.28 -18.58 -5.06
N ALA A 18 -13.46 -18.99 -6.32
CA ALA A 18 -12.48 -19.81 -7.03
C ALA A 18 -11.15 -19.09 -7.21
N ALA A 19 -11.16 -17.80 -7.59
CA ALA A 19 -9.95 -16.99 -7.70
C ALA A 19 -9.21 -16.86 -6.35
N LEU A 20 -9.94 -16.66 -5.26
CA LEU A 20 -9.37 -16.61 -3.91
C LEU A 20 -8.80 -17.96 -3.48
N VAL A 21 -9.44 -19.08 -3.84
CA VAL A 21 -8.90 -20.43 -3.56
C VAL A 21 -7.62 -20.67 -4.36
N VAL A 22 -7.59 -20.31 -5.65
CA VAL A 22 -6.38 -20.42 -6.47
C VAL A 22 -5.24 -19.59 -5.89
N LEU A 23 -5.52 -18.34 -5.50
CA LEU A 23 -4.54 -17.49 -4.82
C LEU A 23 -4.07 -18.12 -3.51
N ALA A 24 -4.98 -18.56 -2.66
CA ALA A 24 -4.64 -19.17 -1.38
C ALA A 24 -3.79 -20.43 -1.55
N VAL A 25 -4.09 -21.28 -2.54
CA VAL A 25 -3.28 -22.46 -2.87
C VAL A 25 -1.89 -22.06 -3.36
N ALA A 26 -1.79 -21.08 -4.27
CA ALA A 26 -0.49 -20.59 -4.76
C ALA A 26 0.37 -20.04 -3.62
N LEU A 27 -0.22 -19.26 -2.70
CA LEU A 27 0.46 -18.72 -1.53
C LEU A 27 0.82 -19.83 -0.52
N ALA A 28 -0.05 -20.82 -0.32
CA ALA A 28 0.22 -21.95 0.58
C ALA A 28 1.34 -22.87 0.07
N LEU A 29 1.50 -23.00 -1.25
CA LEU A 29 2.56 -23.79 -1.86
C LEU A 29 3.92 -23.08 -1.82
N THR A 30 3.94 -21.76 -2.03
CA THR A 30 5.18 -20.96 -2.07
C THR A 30 5.63 -20.43 -0.71
N GLY A 31 4.71 -20.29 0.24
CA GLY A 31 4.98 -19.75 1.58
C GLY A 31 6.01 -20.55 2.40
N PRO A 32 5.99 -21.90 2.42
CA PRO A 32 6.98 -22.69 3.16
C PRO A 32 8.41 -22.52 2.64
N GLU A 33 8.59 -22.45 1.32
CA GLU A 33 9.90 -22.22 0.68
C GLU A 33 10.43 -20.83 1.03
N LEU A 34 9.58 -19.80 0.90
CA LEU A 34 9.91 -18.44 1.31
C LEU A 34 10.32 -18.36 2.80
N ALA A 35 9.60 -19.07 3.67
CA ALA A 35 9.91 -19.11 5.09
C ALA A 35 11.21 -19.87 5.40
N SER A 36 11.49 -20.98 4.70
CA SER A 36 12.73 -21.73 4.85
C SER A 36 13.93 -20.92 4.41
N ASP A 37 13.84 -20.26 3.26
CA ASP A 37 14.94 -19.48 2.67
C ASP A 37 15.28 -18.28 3.54
N TYR A 38 14.26 -17.60 4.08
CA TYR A 38 14.43 -16.57 5.09
C TYR A 38 15.14 -17.08 6.35
N SER A 39 14.70 -18.22 6.89
CA SER A 39 15.29 -18.79 8.11
C SER A 39 16.74 -19.24 7.92
N ALA A 40 17.04 -19.91 6.80
CA ALA A 40 18.39 -20.34 6.46
C ALA A 40 19.31 -19.13 6.23
N GLY A 41 18.83 -18.15 5.47
CA GLY A 41 19.57 -16.94 5.16
C GLY A 41 19.90 -16.10 6.39
N ILE A 42 18.99 -15.96 7.35
CA ILE A 42 19.29 -15.29 8.63
C ILE A 42 20.37 -16.02 9.41
N THR A 43 20.31 -17.36 9.49
CA THR A 43 21.33 -18.12 10.23
C THR A 43 22.72 -17.99 9.60
N ALA A 44 22.79 -17.93 8.27
CA ALA A 44 24.03 -17.73 7.53
C ALA A 44 24.55 -16.29 7.71
N CYS A 45 23.69 -15.28 7.50
CA CYS A 45 24.11 -13.89 7.52
C CYS A 45 24.56 -13.44 8.92
N THR A 46 23.96 -13.97 9.98
CA THR A 46 24.34 -13.66 11.36
C THR A 46 25.71 -14.23 11.72
N ARG A 47 26.11 -15.33 11.08
CA ARG A 47 27.44 -15.93 11.25
C ARG A 47 28.51 -15.17 10.47
N ASP A 48 28.18 -14.75 9.25
CA ASP A 48 29.15 -14.19 8.31
C ASP A 48 29.21 -12.65 8.33
N GLY A 49 28.27 -11.99 9.02
CA GLY A 49 28.22 -10.52 9.19
C GLY A 49 27.65 -9.74 8.00
N GLY A 50 26.86 -10.39 7.13
CA GLY A 50 26.39 -9.83 5.85
C GLY A 50 24.87 -9.69 5.72
N CYS A 51 24.13 -9.44 6.80
CA CYS A 51 22.66 -9.48 6.77
C CYS A 51 22.00 -8.45 5.86
N GLY A 52 22.59 -7.26 5.66
CA GLY A 52 22.07 -6.27 4.69
C GLY A 52 22.00 -6.85 3.27
N GLN A 53 23.13 -7.31 2.73
CA GLN A 53 23.20 -7.92 1.40
C GLN A 53 22.30 -9.16 1.24
N PHE A 54 22.09 -9.91 2.32
CA PHE A 54 21.14 -11.02 2.31
C PHE A 54 19.70 -10.52 2.12
N PHE A 55 19.27 -9.51 2.89
CA PHE A 55 17.93 -8.96 2.79
C PHE A 55 17.66 -8.33 1.43
N ASP A 56 18.65 -7.66 0.84
CA ASP A 56 18.54 -7.07 -0.50
C ASP A 56 18.29 -8.16 -1.55
N ARG A 57 19.17 -9.17 -1.62
CA ARG A 57 19.04 -10.28 -2.58
C ARG A 57 17.75 -11.08 -2.35
N PHE A 58 17.44 -11.37 -1.09
CA PHE A 58 16.21 -12.09 -0.73
C PHE A 58 14.97 -11.32 -1.17
N PHE A 59 14.93 -10.00 -0.96
CA PHE A 59 13.79 -9.21 -1.40
C PHE A 59 13.71 -9.15 -2.93
N ASP A 60 14.84 -8.97 -3.63
CA ASP A 60 14.89 -8.94 -5.09
C ASP A 60 14.34 -10.23 -5.73
N ASP A 61 14.70 -11.39 -5.19
CA ASP A 61 14.23 -12.70 -5.67
C ASP A 61 12.69 -12.84 -5.60
N TYR A 62 12.06 -12.19 -4.62
CA TYR A 62 10.60 -12.25 -4.38
C TYR A 62 9.86 -10.93 -4.64
N GLN A 63 10.52 -9.92 -5.19
CA GLN A 63 9.93 -8.59 -5.39
C GLN A 63 8.72 -8.65 -6.33
N ALA A 64 8.85 -9.36 -7.45
CA ALA A 64 7.78 -9.51 -8.44
C ALA A 64 6.52 -10.18 -7.86
N PRO A 65 6.59 -11.36 -7.20
CA PRO A 65 5.39 -11.95 -6.58
C PRO A 65 4.83 -11.10 -5.43
N PHE A 66 5.68 -10.39 -4.67
CA PHE A 66 5.24 -9.46 -3.63
C PHE A 66 4.41 -8.29 -4.20
N GLN A 67 4.88 -7.67 -5.27
CA GLN A 67 4.15 -6.59 -5.94
C GLN A 67 2.85 -7.11 -6.57
N ALA A 68 2.88 -8.28 -7.23
CA ALA A 68 1.68 -8.88 -7.80
C ALA A 68 0.61 -9.15 -6.74
N ALA A 69 0.98 -9.74 -5.60
CA ALA A 69 0.07 -9.98 -4.47
C ALA A 69 -0.51 -8.67 -3.91
N THR A 70 0.32 -7.63 -3.79
CA THR A 70 -0.10 -6.29 -3.34
C THR A 70 -1.14 -5.68 -4.30
N VAL A 71 -0.89 -5.71 -5.61
CA VAL A 71 -1.80 -5.20 -6.64
C VAL A 71 -3.14 -5.95 -6.63
N ILE A 72 -3.12 -7.28 -6.46
CA ILE A 72 -4.34 -8.09 -6.37
C ILE A 72 -5.25 -7.59 -5.24
N VAL A 73 -4.70 -7.35 -4.04
CA VAL A 73 -5.49 -6.86 -2.90
C VAL A 73 -6.05 -5.46 -3.18
N LEU A 74 -5.27 -4.57 -3.81
CA LEU A 74 -5.71 -3.20 -4.12
C LEU A 74 -6.80 -3.14 -5.19
N LEU A 75 -6.79 -4.07 -6.15
CA LEU A 75 -7.80 -4.14 -7.21
C LEU A 75 -9.12 -4.73 -6.74
N LEU A 76 -9.11 -5.65 -5.76
CA LEU A 76 -10.32 -6.33 -5.28
C LEU A 76 -11.45 -5.38 -4.84
N PRO A 77 -11.21 -4.33 -4.03
CA PRO A 77 -12.22 -3.33 -3.70
C PRO A 77 -12.82 -2.65 -4.93
N ALA A 78 -11.99 -2.25 -5.89
CA ALA A 78 -12.47 -1.62 -7.13
C ALA A 78 -13.39 -2.58 -7.89
N LEU A 79 -12.97 -3.83 -8.07
CA LEU A 79 -13.76 -4.86 -8.75
C LEU A 79 -15.09 -5.13 -8.03
N ALA A 80 -15.10 -5.14 -6.69
CA ALA A 80 -16.32 -5.27 -5.91
C ALA A 80 -17.26 -4.07 -6.12
N GLY A 81 -16.74 -2.83 -6.13
CA GLY A 81 -17.53 -1.64 -6.44
C GLY A 81 -18.15 -1.67 -7.84
N LEU A 82 -17.33 -1.95 -8.86
CA LEU A 82 -17.74 -1.95 -10.26
C LEU A 82 -18.70 -3.09 -10.57
N PHE A 83 -18.35 -4.33 -10.23
CA PHE A 83 -19.06 -5.51 -10.71
C PHE A 83 -20.11 -6.04 -9.73
N TRP A 84 -20.03 -5.70 -8.44
CA TRP A 84 -21.00 -6.14 -7.45
C TRP A 84 -21.89 -5.00 -6.97
N GLY A 85 -21.32 -3.80 -6.75
CA GLY A 85 -22.06 -2.62 -6.28
C GLY A 85 -22.91 -1.97 -7.36
N ALA A 86 -22.29 -1.44 -8.41
CA ALA A 86 -22.98 -0.70 -9.48
C ALA A 86 -24.13 -1.48 -10.15
N PRO A 87 -23.96 -2.75 -10.57
CA PRO A 87 -25.03 -3.53 -11.19
C PRO A 87 -26.08 -4.07 -10.22
N LEU A 88 -25.88 -3.95 -8.89
CA LEU A 88 -26.78 -4.54 -7.89
C LEU A 88 -28.24 -4.09 -8.03
N ILE A 89 -28.40 -2.83 -8.39
CA ILE A 89 -29.70 -2.16 -8.52
C ILE A 89 -29.98 -1.81 -9.98
N THR A 90 -28.99 -1.28 -10.71
CA THR A 90 -29.17 -0.86 -12.10
C THR A 90 -29.63 -1.98 -13.02
N ARG A 91 -29.16 -3.23 -12.83
CA ARG A 91 -29.66 -4.38 -13.61
C ARG A 91 -31.16 -4.61 -13.44
N GLU A 92 -31.70 -4.35 -12.24
CA GLU A 92 -33.13 -4.52 -11.97
C GLU A 92 -33.96 -3.30 -12.38
N LEU A 93 -33.35 -2.12 -12.42
CA LEU A 93 -33.94 -0.93 -13.01
C LEU A 93 -34.06 -1.08 -14.52
N GLU A 94 -32.99 -1.49 -15.20
CA GLU A 94 -32.95 -1.71 -16.65
C GLU A 94 -33.87 -2.85 -17.09
N ALA A 95 -33.92 -3.96 -16.33
CA ALA A 95 -34.81 -5.09 -16.63
C ALA A 95 -36.27 -4.87 -16.21
N GLY A 96 -36.61 -3.75 -15.55
CA GLY A 96 -37.96 -3.46 -15.04
C GLY A 96 -38.47 -4.41 -13.95
N THR A 97 -37.63 -5.32 -13.45
CA THR A 97 -38.02 -6.37 -12.48
C THR A 97 -38.35 -5.80 -11.10
N HIS A 98 -37.87 -4.60 -10.78
CA HIS A 98 -38.19 -3.90 -9.54
C HIS A 98 -39.70 -3.66 -9.35
N LEU A 99 -40.47 -3.44 -10.43
CA LEU A 99 -41.93 -3.24 -10.37
C LEU A 99 -42.67 -4.49 -9.88
N LEU A 100 -42.21 -5.68 -10.29
CA LEU A 100 -42.83 -6.95 -9.90
C LEU A 100 -42.48 -7.33 -8.45
N VAL A 101 -41.25 -7.04 -8.01
CA VAL A 101 -40.79 -7.29 -6.64
C VAL A 101 -41.48 -6.36 -5.63
N TRP A 102 -41.69 -5.09 -5.99
CA TRP A 102 -42.35 -4.12 -5.11
C TRP A 102 -43.86 -4.30 -4.98
N ASN A 103 -44.50 -5.05 -5.89
CA ASN A 103 -45.90 -5.46 -5.77
C ASN A 103 -46.10 -6.72 -4.91
N GLN A 104 -45.02 -7.45 -4.62
CA GLN A 104 -45.07 -8.52 -3.62
C GLN A 104 -44.89 -7.90 -2.22
N SER A 105 -45.33 -8.60 -1.17
CA SER A 105 -45.44 -8.12 0.24
C SER A 105 -44.12 -7.72 0.94
N ILE A 106 -43.07 -7.42 0.18
CA ILE A 106 -41.73 -7.07 0.65
C ILE A 106 -41.54 -5.57 0.54
N THR A 107 -41.23 -4.92 1.67
CA THR A 107 -40.92 -3.50 1.70
C THR A 107 -39.60 -3.18 0.98
N ARG A 108 -39.51 -2.00 0.36
CA ARG A 108 -38.31 -1.51 -0.36
C ARG A 108 -37.07 -1.47 0.54
N THR A 109 -37.26 -1.11 1.81
CA THR A 109 -36.18 -1.05 2.81
C THR A 109 -35.64 -2.45 3.14
N ARG A 110 -36.52 -3.43 3.35
CA ARG A 110 -36.11 -4.81 3.61
C ARG A 110 -35.41 -5.43 2.39
N TRP A 111 -35.90 -5.12 1.18
CA TRP A 111 -35.25 -5.53 -0.07
C TRP A 111 -33.82 -4.98 -0.19
N LEU A 112 -33.61 -3.68 0.05
CA LEU A 112 -32.29 -3.07 -0.03
C LEU A 112 -31.35 -3.59 1.06
N ALA A 113 -31.83 -3.67 2.29
CA ALA A 113 -31.03 -4.13 3.43
C ALA A 113 -30.48 -5.54 3.19
N VAL A 114 -31.31 -6.49 2.74
CA VAL A 114 -30.85 -7.85 2.45
C VAL A 114 -29.79 -7.88 1.36
N LYS A 115 -29.95 -7.09 0.28
CA LYS A 115 -28.96 -7.02 -0.80
C LYS A 115 -27.62 -6.45 -0.33
N LEU A 116 -27.67 -5.34 0.41
CA LEU A 116 -26.47 -4.68 0.95
C LEU A 116 -25.74 -5.58 1.93
N THR A 117 -26.45 -6.23 2.87
CA THR A 117 -25.81 -7.09 3.87
C THR A 117 -25.22 -8.34 3.23
N VAL A 118 -25.92 -9.02 2.32
CA VAL A 118 -25.43 -10.26 1.71
C VAL A 118 -24.26 -9.99 0.75
N VAL A 119 -24.42 -9.06 -0.19
CA VAL A 119 -23.38 -8.80 -1.21
C VAL A 119 -22.24 -7.95 -0.65
N GLY A 120 -22.56 -6.95 0.16
CA GLY A 120 -21.55 -6.12 0.83
C GLY A 120 -20.75 -6.92 1.86
N GLY A 121 -21.41 -7.80 2.63
CA GLY A 121 -20.72 -8.72 3.55
C GLY A 121 -19.77 -9.65 2.81
N ALA A 122 -20.19 -10.19 1.65
CA ALA A 122 -19.32 -11.00 0.80
C ALA A 122 -18.11 -10.20 0.28
N ALA A 123 -18.28 -8.93 -0.11
CA ALA A 123 -17.20 -8.08 -0.60
C ALA A 123 -16.15 -7.82 0.48
N VAL A 124 -16.61 -7.48 1.69
CA VAL A 124 -15.76 -7.25 2.87
C VAL A 124 -15.02 -8.53 3.26
N ALA A 125 -15.71 -9.67 3.27
CA ALA A 125 -15.10 -10.96 3.57
C ALA A 125 -14.05 -11.37 2.54
N ALA A 126 -14.32 -11.18 1.24
CA ALA A 126 -13.38 -11.47 0.16
C ALA A 126 -12.09 -10.64 0.28
N ALA A 127 -12.22 -9.33 0.51
CA ALA A 127 -11.07 -8.44 0.70
C ALA A 127 -10.28 -8.76 1.98
N GLY A 128 -10.97 -9.05 3.09
CA GLY A 128 -10.34 -9.43 4.36
C GLY A 128 -9.58 -10.75 4.27
N LEU A 129 -10.19 -11.79 3.67
CA LEU A 129 -9.52 -13.08 3.46
C LEU A 129 -8.32 -12.96 2.53
N CYS A 130 -8.43 -12.18 1.45
CA CYS A 130 -7.32 -11.94 0.55
C CYS A 130 -6.17 -11.21 1.25
N SER A 131 -6.47 -10.12 1.97
CA SER A 131 -5.45 -9.38 2.72
C SER A 131 -4.81 -10.26 3.80
N LEU A 132 -5.57 -11.09 4.49
CA LEU A 132 -5.05 -12.02 5.49
C LEU A 132 -4.10 -13.06 4.87
N ALA A 133 -4.49 -13.67 3.75
CA ALA A 133 -3.66 -14.65 3.05
C ALA A 133 -2.35 -14.03 2.54
N VAL A 134 -2.43 -12.83 1.95
CA VAL A 134 -1.27 -12.10 1.42
C VAL A 134 -0.37 -11.59 2.56
N THR A 135 -0.93 -11.17 3.69
CA THR A 135 -0.19 -10.77 4.90
C THR A 135 0.52 -11.95 5.56
N TRP A 136 -0.11 -13.13 5.56
CA TRP A 136 0.54 -14.34 6.06
C TRP A 136 1.74 -14.74 5.19
N TRP A 137 1.54 -14.76 3.87
CA TRP A 137 2.59 -15.16 2.92
C TRP A 137 3.78 -14.19 2.93
N SER A 138 3.54 -12.88 2.98
CA SER A 138 4.61 -11.87 2.93
C SER A 138 5.33 -11.64 4.26
N ALA A 139 4.92 -12.27 5.35
CA ALA A 139 5.47 -11.97 6.68
C ALA A 139 7.00 -12.04 6.78
N PRO A 140 7.72 -12.92 6.04
CA PRO A 140 9.19 -12.88 5.99
C PRO A 140 9.74 -11.66 5.22
N LEU A 141 9.11 -11.28 4.11
CA LEU A 141 9.49 -10.14 3.28
C LEU A 141 9.22 -8.81 3.99
N ASP A 142 8.10 -8.71 4.70
CA ASP A 142 7.76 -7.50 5.45
C ASP A 142 8.78 -7.20 6.57
N LYS A 143 9.57 -8.19 7.01
CA LYS A 143 10.65 -8.02 8.01
C LYS A 143 11.96 -7.52 7.41
N SER A 144 12.20 -7.70 6.10
CA SER A 144 13.39 -7.12 5.46
C SER A 144 13.32 -5.60 5.41
N ALA A 145 12.10 -5.04 5.50
CA ALA A 145 11.85 -3.60 5.48
C ALA A 145 12.55 -2.90 4.31
N ALA A 146 12.52 -3.54 3.14
CA ALA A 146 13.15 -3.03 1.93
C ALA A 146 12.69 -1.59 1.63
N PRO A 147 13.62 -0.66 1.35
CA PRO A 147 13.29 0.72 1.05
C PRO A 147 12.24 0.85 -0.07
N GLY A 148 11.21 1.67 0.15
CA GLY A 148 10.09 1.86 -0.78
C GLY A 148 9.05 0.72 -0.84
N PHE A 149 9.28 -0.39 -0.13
CA PHE A 149 8.35 -1.53 -0.04
C PHE A 149 8.04 -1.93 1.41
N THR A 150 8.25 -1.02 2.36
CA THR A 150 7.97 -1.24 3.77
C THR A 150 6.47 -1.38 4.04
N LEU A 151 6.10 -2.02 5.14
CA LEU A 151 4.69 -2.14 5.58
C LEU A 151 3.95 -0.80 5.70
N MET A 152 4.69 0.26 6.03
CA MET A 152 4.14 1.61 6.18
C MET A 152 4.07 2.38 4.86
N ASP A 153 4.72 1.91 3.79
CA ASP A 153 4.69 2.58 2.50
C ASP A 153 3.27 2.61 1.93
N PRO A 154 2.89 3.70 1.23
CA PRO A 154 1.48 3.98 0.96
C PRO A 154 0.72 2.87 0.23
N LEU A 155 1.40 2.19 -0.71
CA LEU A 155 0.85 1.11 -1.52
C LEU A 155 0.67 -0.18 -0.70
N VAL A 156 1.74 -0.59 0.00
CA VAL A 156 1.74 -1.81 0.83
C VAL A 156 0.79 -1.65 2.00
N PHE A 157 0.80 -0.51 2.68
CA PHE A 157 -0.13 -0.18 3.76
C PHE A 157 -1.59 -0.38 3.35
N GLY A 158 -1.96 0.05 2.13
CA GLY A 158 -3.31 -0.09 1.60
C GLY A 158 -3.71 -1.52 1.22
N ALA A 159 -2.76 -2.44 1.12
CA ALA A 159 -2.97 -3.86 0.82
C ALA A 159 -2.91 -4.77 2.07
N ARG A 160 -2.51 -4.22 3.22
CA ARG A 160 -2.23 -4.97 4.45
C ARG A 160 -3.27 -4.71 5.52
N GLY A 161 -3.40 -5.66 6.45
CA GLY A 161 -4.19 -5.49 7.66
C GLY A 161 -5.70 -5.40 7.39
N ILE A 162 -6.35 -4.43 8.03
CA ILE A 162 -7.81 -4.31 8.06
C ILE A 162 -8.35 -3.30 7.05
N VAL A 163 -7.51 -2.39 6.57
CA VAL A 163 -7.90 -1.31 5.65
C VAL A 163 -8.53 -1.82 4.34
N PRO A 164 -8.06 -2.92 3.69
CA PRO A 164 -8.71 -3.46 2.49
C PRO A 164 -10.18 -3.82 2.69
N MET A 165 -10.58 -4.23 3.89
CA MET A 165 -11.99 -4.51 4.23
C MET A 165 -12.83 -3.24 4.16
N ALA A 166 -12.29 -2.12 4.66
CA ALA A 166 -12.93 -0.81 4.63
C ALA A 166 -13.02 -0.25 3.21
N TYR A 167 -11.96 -0.41 2.41
CA TYR A 167 -11.98 -0.05 0.99
C TYR A 167 -13.04 -0.83 0.21
N ALA A 168 -13.17 -2.13 0.45
CA ALA A 168 -14.18 -2.96 -0.20
C ALA A 168 -15.61 -2.54 0.20
N ALA A 169 -15.83 -2.25 1.48
CA ALA A 169 -17.10 -1.74 1.97
C ALA A 169 -17.47 -0.40 1.31
N PHE A 170 -16.51 0.53 1.27
CA PHE A 170 -16.67 1.84 0.65
C PHE A 170 -16.91 1.75 -0.86
N ALA A 171 -16.07 1.01 -1.59
CA ALA A 171 -16.19 0.84 -3.04
C ALA A 171 -17.53 0.21 -3.42
N PHE A 172 -17.96 -0.81 -2.66
CA PHE A 172 -19.26 -1.42 -2.85
C PHE A 172 -20.41 -0.42 -2.63
N ALA A 173 -20.41 0.29 -1.50
CA ALA A 173 -21.45 1.28 -1.19
C ALA A 173 -21.48 2.44 -2.19
N LEU A 174 -20.31 2.90 -2.64
CA LEU A 174 -20.15 3.89 -3.70
C LEU A 174 -20.76 3.38 -5.01
N GLY A 175 -20.45 2.14 -5.39
CA GLY A 175 -21.02 1.49 -6.57
C GLY A 175 -22.54 1.44 -6.52
N VAL A 176 -23.12 0.98 -5.42
CA VAL A 176 -24.58 0.93 -5.24
C VAL A 176 -25.19 2.33 -5.32
N THR A 177 -24.55 3.32 -4.70
CA THR A 177 -25.02 4.71 -4.71
C THR A 177 -25.00 5.30 -6.11
N ALA A 178 -23.89 5.14 -6.84
CA ALA A 178 -23.77 5.58 -8.22
C ALA A 178 -24.83 4.88 -9.09
N GLY A 179 -25.05 3.58 -8.89
CA GLY A 179 -26.11 2.83 -9.57
C GLY A 179 -27.52 3.41 -9.33
N LEU A 180 -27.84 3.80 -8.10
CA LEU A 180 -29.13 4.40 -7.76
C LEU A 180 -29.35 5.79 -8.35
N VAL A 181 -28.29 6.60 -8.40
CA VAL A 181 -28.36 7.99 -8.89
C VAL A 181 -28.39 8.03 -10.41
N VAL A 182 -27.57 7.21 -11.06
CA VAL A 182 -27.38 7.22 -12.52
C VAL A 182 -28.44 6.38 -13.23
N GLY A 183 -28.92 5.30 -12.62
CA GLY A 183 -29.96 4.42 -13.18
C GLY A 183 -29.53 3.56 -14.36
N ARG A 184 -28.30 3.70 -14.86
CA ARG A 184 -27.70 2.90 -15.94
C ARG A 184 -26.41 2.23 -15.48
N THR A 185 -26.22 0.96 -15.84
CA THR A 185 -25.10 0.10 -15.43
C THR A 185 -23.74 0.66 -15.86
N LEU A 186 -23.52 0.86 -17.16
CA LEU A 186 -22.21 1.29 -17.68
C LEU A 186 -21.77 2.66 -17.16
N PRO A 187 -22.60 3.72 -17.18
CA PRO A 187 -22.17 5.01 -16.66
C PRO A 187 -22.00 4.98 -15.12
N ALA A 188 -22.78 4.17 -14.39
CA ALA A 188 -22.57 3.99 -12.95
C ALA A 188 -21.22 3.31 -12.64
N MET A 189 -20.82 2.29 -13.41
CA MET A 189 -19.50 1.66 -13.29
C MET A 189 -18.37 2.67 -13.52
N ALA A 190 -18.48 3.50 -14.55
CA ALA A 190 -17.49 4.52 -14.87
C ALA A 190 -17.35 5.56 -13.74
N VAL A 191 -18.46 6.08 -13.23
CA VAL A 191 -18.46 7.02 -12.10
C VAL A 191 -17.86 6.37 -10.85
N THR A 192 -18.22 5.12 -10.56
CA THR A 192 -17.68 4.38 -9.41
C THR A 192 -16.17 4.24 -9.50
N LEU A 193 -15.66 3.83 -10.67
CA LEU A 193 -14.22 3.68 -10.90
C LEU A 193 -13.48 5.00 -10.74
N ALA A 194 -13.99 6.07 -11.37
CA ALA A 194 -13.36 7.38 -11.34
C ALA A 194 -13.28 7.94 -9.93
N VAL A 195 -14.39 7.89 -9.17
CA VAL A 195 -14.44 8.40 -7.79
C VAL A 195 -13.59 7.52 -6.87
N PHE A 196 -13.66 6.20 -7.00
CA PHE A 196 -12.84 5.30 -6.17
C PHE A 196 -11.34 5.49 -6.44
N ALA A 197 -10.92 5.57 -7.70
CA ALA A 197 -9.53 5.83 -8.07
C ALA A 197 -9.05 7.20 -7.55
N ALA A 198 -9.86 8.25 -7.70
CA ALA A 198 -9.54 9.56 -7.15
C ALA A 198 -9.33 9.51 -5.63
N VAL A 199 -10.23 8.83 -4.89
CA VAL A 199 -10.10 8.67 -3.45
C VAL A 199 -8.84 7.86 -3.08
N GLN A 200 -8.52 6.79 -3.82
CA GLN A 200 -7.31 5.98 -3.59
C GLN A 200 -6.00 6.70 -3.94
N ILE A 201 -6.05 7.78 -4.71
CA ILE A 201 -4.87 8.64 -4.98
C ILE A 201 -4.80 9.75 -3.92
N VAL A 202 -5.91 10.44 -3.66
CA VAL A 202 -5.96 11.59 -2.76
C VAL A 202 -5.71 11.17 -1.31
N MET A 203 -6.29 10.07 -0.85
CA MET A 203 -6.15 9.61 0.54
C MET A 203 -4.69 9.38 0.95
N PRO A 204 -3.89 8.53 0.27
CA PRO A 204 -2.51 8.29 0.66
C PRO A 204 -1.58 9.49 0.43
N LEU A 205 -1.82 10.31 -0.60
CA LEU A 205 -0.91 11.40 -0.96
C LEU A 205 -1.16 12.69 -0.17
N THR A 206 -2.39 12.94 0.27
CA THR A 206 -2.76 14.23 0.89
C THR A 206 -3.30 14.08 2.30
N VAL A 207 -4.14 13.07 2.57
CA VAL A 207 -4.82 12.95 3.86
C VAL A 207 -3.97 12.16 4.85
N ARG A 208 -3.50 10.96 4.47
CA ARG A 208 -2.75 10.05 5.32
C ARG A 208 -1.51 10.68 5.97
N PRO A 209 -0.68 11.48 5.27
CA PRO A 209 0.50 12.11 5.87
C PRO A 209 0.17 13.01 7.06
N HIS A 210 -1.06 13.55 7.11
CA HIS A 210 -1.52 14.53 8.10
C HIS A 210 -2.44 13.92 9.17
N LEU A 211 -2.74 12.62 9.12
CA LEU A 211 -3.58 11.96 10.14
C LEU A 211 -2.93 11.93 11.52
N LEU A 212 -1.59 11.86 11.57
CA LEU A 212 -0.79 11.93 12.78
C LEU A 212 0.40 12.87 12.57
N PRO A 213 0.83 13.64 13.58
CA PRO A 213 1.91 14.62 13.43
C PRO A 213 3.25 13.91 13.15
N PRO A 214 3.91 14.14 11.99
CA PRO A 214 5.13 13.42 11.64
C PRO A 214 6.31 13.79 12.56
N VAL A 215 7.29 12.89 12.64
CA VAL A 215 8.53 13.10 13.38
C VAL A 215 9.60 13.61 12.41
N SER A 216 10.35 14.64 12.80
CA SER A 216 11.49 15.14 12.04
C SER A 216 12.77 15.01 12.86
N ALA A 217 13.79 14.39 12.29
CA ALA A 217 15.09 14.22 12.92
C ALA A 217 16.22 14.29 11.89
N SER A 218 17.44 14.58 12.37
CA SER A 218 18.66 14.60 11.56
C SER A 218 19.52 13.39 11.88
N PHE A 219 19.92 12.66 10.86
CA PHE A 219 20.70 11.43 10.96
C PHE A 219 22.06 11.59 10.28
N GLU A 220 23.02 10.78 10.73
CA GLU A 220 24.30 10.62 10.05
C GLU A 220 24.12 9.83 8.77
N LEU A 221 24.95 10.14 7.78
CA LEU A 221 25.04 9.40 6.54
C LEU A 221 25.76 8.07 6.83
N GLY A 222 25.18 6.99 6.36
CA GLY A 222 25.70 5.64 6.52
C GLY A 222 25.24 4.75 5.37
N PRO A 223 25.69 3.49 5.36
CA PRO A 223 25.32 2.54 4.31
C PRO A 223 23.80 2.26 4.29
N GLU A 224 23.09 2.51 5.39
CA GLU A 224 21.64 2.29 5.48
C GLU A 224 20.79 3.37 4.78
N ASN A 225 21.30 4.60 4.62
CA ASN A 225 20.52 5.73 4.10
C ASN A 225 21.18 6.43 2.90
N VAL A 226 22.24 5.85 2.37
CA VAL A 226 22.93 6.29 1.15
C VAL A 226 22.83 5.16 0.14
N ASP A 227 22.05 5.39 -0.91
CA ASP A 227 21.86 4.43 -2.02
C ASP A 227 23.12 4.35 -2.88
N SER A 228 23.64 5.51 -3.27
CA SER A 228 24.86 5.57 -4.08
C SER A 228 25.65 6.84 -3.83
N PHE A 229 26.97 6.68 -3.94
CA PHE A 229 27.94 7.76 -3.92
C PHE A 229 28.89 7.58 -5.09
N GLY A 230 29.06 8.64 -5.87
CA GLY A 230 29.95 8.59 -7.01
C GLY A 230 30.26 9.96 -7.57
N LYS A 231 31.41 10.05 -8.25
CA LYS A 231 31.75 11.21 -9.06
C LYS A 231 31.39 10.92 -10.50
N SER A 232 30.44 11.67 -11.06
CA SER A 232 30.23 11.68 -12.51
C SER A 232 31.45 12.29 -13.21
N SER A 233 31.87 11.75 -14.35
CA SER A 233 33.07 12.19 -15.10
C SER A 233 33.06 13.69 -15.39
N ASP A 234 31.87 14.26 -15.53
CA ASP A 234 31.64 15.64 -15.96
C ASP A 234 31.54 16.62 -14.80
N ARG A 235 31.52 16.15 -13.54
CA ARG A 235 31.36 16.99 -12.35
C ARG A 235 32.63 17.06 -11.51
N GLU A 236 32.88 18.21 -10.92
CA GLU A 236 34.07 18.46 -10.09
C GLU A 236 33.96 17.74 -8.73
N PHE A 237 32.76 17.67 -8.18
CA PHE A 237 32.42 17.13 -6.87
C PHE A 237 31.58 15.86 -6.96
N PRO A 238 31.62 14.98 -5.94
CA PRO A 238 30.80 13.77 -5.91
C PRO A 238 29.32 14.09 -5.64
N GLU A 239 28.47 13.19 -6.12
CA GLU A 239 27.03 13.17 -5.88
C GLU A 239 26.69 12.07 -4.88
N VAL A 240 25.81 12.41 -3.93
CA VAL A 240 25.20 11.48 -2.99
C VAL A 240 23.72 11.35 -3.35
N ILE A 241 23.25 10.12 -3.51
CA ILE A 241 21.83 9.79 -3.57
C ILE A 241 21.43 9.20 -2.23
N LEU A 242 20.48 9.86 -1.56
CA LEU A 242 19.93 9.38 -0.31
C LEU A 242 18.88 8.31 -0.58
N ASP A 243 18.92 7.25 0.21
CA ASP A 243 17.82 6.32 0.31
C ASP A 243 16.72 6.89 1.24
N SER A 244 15.54 6.31 1.11
CA SER A 244 14.36 6.51 1.96
C SER A 244 14.46 5.76 3.29
N ALA A 245 15.52 5.00 3.55
CA ALA A 245 15.73 4.36 4.84
C ALA A 245 16.23 5.35 5.92
N ILE A 246 15.86 5.08 7.17
CA ILE A 246 16.23 5.89 8.33
C ILE A 246 17.00 5.02 9.34
N PRO A 247 18.23 5.41 9.71
CA PRO A 247 19.03 4.65 10.66
C PRO A 247 18.30 4.44 11.99
N GLY A 248 18.23 3.18 12.43
CA GLY A 248 17.56 2.78 13.68
C GLY A 248 16.02 2.79 13.65
N HIS A 249 15.40 3.13 12.51
CA HIS A 249 13.94 3.14 12.34
C HIS A 249 13.51 2.35 11.10
N THR A 250 13.76 1.05 11.12
CA THR A 250 13.38 0.14 10.03
C THR A 250 11.87 0.12 9.82
N GLY A 251 11.44 0.16 8.56
CA GLY A 251 10.02 0.13 8.19
C GLY A 251 9.26 1.44 8.48
N ALA A 252 9.96 2.53 8.77
CA ALA A 252 9.36 3.86 8.85
C ALA A 252 8.89 4.33 7.46
N TRP A 253 7.74 5.01 7.42
CA TRP A 253 7.28 5.66 6.20
C TRP A 253 7.86 7.07 6.10
N VAL A 254 8.75 7.26 5.13
CA VAL A 254 9.45 8.53 4.94
C VAL A 254 8.64 9.45 4.01
N LEU A 255 8.36 10.64 4.52
CA LEU A 255 7.61 11.68 3.82
C LEU A 255 8.54 12.64 3.08
N SER A 256 9.73 12.88 3.63
CA SER A 256 10.77 13.67 2.99
C SER A 256 12.14 13.23 3.49
N SER A 257 13.11 13.07 2.60
CA SER A 257 14.51 12.78 2.93
C SER A 257 15.37 13.87 2.29
N ARG A 258 15.99 14.74 3.08
CA ARG A 258 16.75 15.89 2.56
C ARG A 258 18.18 15.89 3.07
N LEU A 259 19.15 16.11 2.20
CA LEU A 259 20.54 16.33 2.58
C LEU A 259 20.73 17.80 2.98
N THR A 260 21.20 18.04 4.19
CA THR A 260 21.54 19.38 4.67
C THR A 260 23.04 19.54 4.82
N ASP A 261 23.55 20.71 4.43
CA ASP A 261 24.93 21.11 4.67
C ASP A 261 25.16 21.53 6.13
N PRO A 262 26.41 21.85 6.52
CA PRO A 262 26.74 22.25 7.90
C PRO A 262 26.09 23.57 8.34
N SER A 263 25.67 24.39 7.38
CA SER A 263 24.94 25.64 7.63
C SER A 263 23.42 25.43 7.75
N GLY A 264 22.94 24.19 7.55
CA GLY A 264 21.54 23.81 7.61
C GLY A 264 20.76 24.04 6.31
N HIS A 265 21.42 24.42 5.22
CA HIS A 265 20.78 24.58 3.91
C HIS A 265 20.57 23.21 3.25
N VAL A 266 19.43 23.04 2.58
CA VAL A 266 19.12 21.82 1.84
C VAL A 266 19.88 21.82 0.52
N VAL A 267 20.74 20.83 0.31
CA VAL A 267 21.59 20.69 -0.89
C VAL A 267 21.03 19.66 -1.87
N GLY A 268 20.14 18.79 -1.40
CA GLY A 268 19.39 17.84 -2.22
C GLY A 268 18.34 17.09 -1.41
N GLY A 269 17.52 16.28 -2.07
CA GLY A 269 16.50 15.50 -1.38
C GLY A 269 15.69 14.58 -2.30
N ASP A 270 14.93 13.70 -1.66
CA ASP A 270 13.93 12.80 -2.25
C ASP A 270 14.47 12.01 -3.47
N GLY A 271 15.61 11.35 -3.29
CA GLY A 271 16.25 10.51 -4.30
C GLY A 271 16.97 11.27 -5.44
N ALA A 272 16.94 12.60 -5.43
CA ALA A 272 17.72 13.40 -6.37
C ALA A 272 19.19 13.45 -5.94
N PRO A 273 20.15 13.35 -6.90
CA PRO A 273 21.55 13.43 -6.56
C PRO A 273 21.92 14.82 -6.02
N ALA A 274 22.59 14.82 -4.88
CA ALA A 274 23.02 16.01 -4.17
C ALA A 274 24.54 16.16 -4.25
N THR A 275 25.03 17.35 -4.61
CA THR A 275 26.48 17.59 -4.71
C THR A 275 27.05 17.85 -3.32
N VAL A 276 28.10 17.11 -2.94
CA VAL A 276 28.81 17.28 -1.67
C VAL A 276 30.20 17.84 -1.91
N HIS A 277 30.52 18.96 -1.26
CA HIS A 277 31.81 19.62 -1.42
C HIS A 277 32.88 18.92 -0.56
N VAL A 278 33.39 17.80 -1.08
CA VAL A 278 34.48 17.03 -0.48
C VAL A 278 35.57 16.75 -1.52
N SER A 279 36.83 16.73 -1.09
CA SER A 279 37.96 16.39 -1.95
C SER A 279 37.92 14.91 -2.32
N VAL A 280 37.88 14.64 -3.63
CA VAL A 280 37.90 13.30 -4.23
C VAL A 280 39.24 12.98 -4.93
N THR A 281 40.18 13.91 -4.91
CA THR A 281 41.54 13.71 -5.46
C THR A 281 42.53 13.25 -4.38
N SER A 282 42.24 13.56 -3.12
CA SER A 282 43.04 13.20 -1.95
C SER A 282 42.14 13.08 -0.72
N GLY A 283 42.54 12.25 0.25
CA GLY A 283 41.80 12.03 1.49
C GLY A 283 40.88 10.80 1.46
N PRO A 284 39.98 10.66 2.47
CA PRO A 284 39.15 9.46 2.65
C PRO A 284 38.16 9.19 1.50
N CYS A 285 37.77 10.22 0.76
CA CYS A 285 36.87 10.13 -0.39
C CYS A 285 37.58 9.93 -1.74
N ALA A 286 38.89 9.70 -1.75
CA ALA A 286 39.62 9.43 -3.00
C ALA A 286 39.27 8.02 -3.53
N PRO A 287 39.09 7.85 -4.85
CA PRO A 287 38.70 6.56 -5.43
C PRO A 287 39.80 5.51 -5.25
N SER A 288 39.45 4.36 -4.67
CA SER A 288 40.33 3.19 -4.57
C SER A 288 40.20 2.28 -5.79
N GLN A 289 41.30 1.70 -6.26
CA GLN A 289 41.31 0.84 -7.47
C GLN A 289 40.86 -0.61 -7.22
N GLN A 290 40.76 -1.07 -5.96
CA GLN A 290 40.35 -2.43 -5.61
C GLN A 290 38.95 -2.47 -4.98
N ALA A 291 38.14 -3.49 -5.31
CA ALA A 291 36.75 -3.60 -4.87
C ALA A 291 36.58 -3.71 -3.33
N GLN A 292 37.45 -4.48 -2.65
CA GLN A 292 37.44 -4.57 -1.18
C GLN A 292 37.92 -3.29 -0.48
N GLU A 293 38.76 -2.50 -1.17
CA GLU A 293 39.17 -1.18 -0.68
C GLU A 293 38.09 -0.13 -0.95
N ALA A 294 37.22 -0.35 -1.95
CA ALA A 294 36.13 0.55 -2.30
C ALA A 294 35.03 0.60 -1.24
N GLU A 295 34.65 -0.53 -0.64
CA GLU A 295 33.69 -0.55 0.48
C GLU A 295 34.26 0.16 1.71
N ARG A 296 35.51 -0.15 2.11
CA ARG A 296 36.16 0.55 3.24
C ARG A 296 36.41 2.03 2.95
N GLY A 297 36.71 2.36 1.69
CA GLY A 297 36.85 3.73 1.20
C GLY A 297 35.55 4.50 1.35
N MET A 298 34.41 3.87 1.00
CA MET A 298 33.07 4.43 1.17
C MET A 298 32.78 4.79 2.62
N ASP A 299 32.99 3.86 3.55
CA ASP A 299 32.77 4.10 4.99
C ASP A 299 33.61 5.27 5.51
N SER A 300 34.89 5.32 5.11
CA SER A 300 35.80 6.39 5.50
C SER A 300 35.41 7.75 4.89
N CYS A 301 34.87 7.74 3.67
CA CYS A 301 34.36 8.93 3.02
C CYS A 301 33.09 9.45 3.68
N LEU A 302 32.13 8.57 4.00
CA LEU A 302 30.92 8.92 4.73
C LEU A 302 31.26 9.49 6.11
N ALA A 303 32.25 8.93 6.80
CA ALA A 303 32.74 9.48 8.06
C ALA A 303 33.28 10.91 7.91
N GLU A 304 34.03 11.21 6.84
CA GLU A 304 34.51 12.57 6.55
C GLU A 304 33.36 13.52 6.19
N ILE A 305 32.37 13.07 5.41
CA ILE A 305 31.18 13.88 5.08
C ILE A 305 30.37 14.20 6.35
N ASN A 306 30.18 13.22 7.23
CA ASN A 306 29.55 13.43 8.54
C ASN A 306 30.33 14.40 9.42
N ARG A 307 31.67 14.32 9.38
CA ARG A 307 32.58 15.23 10.10
C ARG A 307 32.49 16.65 9.56
N LEU A 308 32.36 16.81 8.25
CA LEU A 308 32.14 18.12 7.62
C LEU A 308 30.82 18.75 8.07
N GLY A 309 29.86 17.95 8.55
CA GLY A 309 28.59 18.40 9.12
C GLY A 309 27.38 18.17 8.22
N TYR A 310 27.55 17.41 7.13
CA TYR A 310 26.42 17.00 6.31
C TYR A 310 25.55 15.98 7.05
N ARG A 311 24.23 16.13 6.96
CA ARG A 311 23.26 15.28 7.66
C ARG A 311 22.05 14.99 6.77
N GLN A 312 21.42 13.84 6.97
CA GLN A 312 20.11 13.53 6.40
C GLN A 312 19.03 14.07 7.34
N LYS A 313 18.30 15.10 6.93
CA LYS A 313 17.11 15.59 7.62
C LYS A 313 15.87 14.88 7.07
N ALA A 314 15.36 13.92 7.82
CA ALA A 314 14.20 13.13 7.43
C ALA A 314 12.94 13.56 8.20
N THR A 315 11.80 13.54 7.52
CA THR A 315 10.46 13.65 8.12
C THR A 315 9.73 12.35 7.84
N TYR A 316 9.25 11.66 8.87
CA TYR A 316 8.74 10.30 8.75
C TYR A 316 7.65 9.96 9.77
N GLN A 317 6.94 8.88 9.48
CA GLN A 317 6.03 8.21 10.39
C GLN A 317 6.69 6.92 10.88
N PRO A 318 6.94 6.78 12.20
CA PRO A 318 7.60 5.60 12.73
C PRO A 318 6.65 4.38 12.69
N PHE A 319 7.23 3.18 12.63
CA PHE A 319 6.51 1.93 12.36
C PHE A 319 5.43 1.60 13.42
N GLU A 320 5.61 2.01 14.67
CA GLU A 320 4.66 1.78 15.77
C GLU A 320 3.30 2.43 15.49
N ARG A 321 3.23 3.39 14.56
CA ARG A 321 1.99 4.05 14.14
C ARG A 321 1.18 3.27 13.11
N PHE A 322 1.65 2.10 12.67
CA PHE A 322 0.96 1.25 11.71
C PHE A 322 -0.50 0.98 12.13
N TRP A 323 -0.71 0.43 13.32
CA TRP A 323 -2.06 0.11 13.80
C TRP A 323 -2.93 1.34 14.07
N PRO A 324 -2.45 2.41 14.75
CA PRO A 324 -3.18 3.66 14.86
C PRO A 324 -3.67 4.21 13.52
N LEU A 325 -2.81 4.26 12.50
CA LEU A 325 -3.19 4.72 11.16
C LEU A 325 -4.20 3.79 10.50
N GLN A 326 -4.02 2.46 10.62
CA GLN A 326 -4.96 1.47 10.08
C GLN A 326 -6.37 1.67 10.65
N TRP A 327 -6.49 1.93 11.96
CA TRP A 327 -7.78 2.18 12.61
C TRP A 327 -8.41 3.51 12.20
N ILE A 328 -7.62 4.59 12.13
CA ILE A 328 -8.13 5.91 11.72
C ILE A 328 -8.66 5.86 10.29
N GLU A 329 -7.88 5.29 9.37
CA GLU A 329 -8.27 5.16 7.96
C GLU A 329 -9.48 4.24 7.80
N THR A 330 -9.47 3.08 8.45
CA THR A 330 -10.64 2.18 8.49
C THR A 330 -11.89 2.88 9.00
N GLY A 331 -11.77 3.67 10.07
CA GLY A 331 -12.86 4.45 10.64
C GLY A 331 -13.41 5.49 9.66
N ALA A 332 -12.53 6.22 8.95
CA ALA A 332 -12.93 7.20 7.94
C ALA A 332 -13.71 6.55 6.79
N TYR A 333 -13.22 5.43 6.24
CA TYR A 333 -13.92 4.70 5.19
C TYR A 333 -15.22 4.04 5.68
N ALA A 334 -15.26 3.58 6.93
CA ALA A 334 -16.49 3.07 7.54
C ALA A 334 -17.56 4.18 7.66
N LEU A 335 -17.17 5.40 8.09
CA LEU A 335 -18.08 6.55 8.14
C LEU A 335 -18.61 6.93 6.76
N LEU A 336 -17.75 6.97 5.74
CA LEU A 336 -18.15 7.20 4.35
C LEU A 336 -19.12 6.12 3.85
N THR A 337 -18.84 4.85 4.16
CA THR A 337 -19.70 3.72 3.81
C THR A 337 -21.08 3.84 4.45
N LEU A 338 -21.15 4.21 5.73
CA LEU A 338 -22.41 4.42 6.45
C LEU A 338 -23.19 5.60 5.87
N ALA A 339 -22.52 6.70 5.53
CA ALA A 339 -23.14 7.87 4.91
C ALA A 339 -23.74 7.53 3.54
N LEU A 340 -23.00 6.83 2.68
CA LEU A 340 -23.49 6.37 1.37
C LEU A 340 -24.64 5.38 1.50
N THR A 341 -24.55 4.45 2.47
CA THR A 341 -25.62 3.49 2.75
C THR A 341 -26.90 4.22 3.22
N ALA A 342 -26.77 5.19 4.13
CA ALA A 342 -27.89 6.01 4.59
C ALA A 342 -28.52 6.80 3.44
N LEU A 343 -27.70 7.36 2.54
CA LEU A 343 -28.17 8.06 1.34
C LEU A 343 -28.94 7.11 0.42
N CYS A 344 -28.48 5.87 0.21
CA CYS A 344 -29.22 4.85 -0.54
C CYS A 344 -30.63 4.61 0.03
N PHE A 345 -30.73 4.43 1.36
CA PHE A 345 -32.03 4.23 2.02
C PHE A 345 -32.94 5.46 1.90
N GLN A 346 -32.38 6.65 2.07
CA GLN A 346 -33.13 7.91 1.94
C GLN A 346 -33.64 8.11 0.50
N TRP A 347 -32.83 7.78 -0.51
CA TRP A 347 -33.18 7.92 -1.92
C TRP A 347 -34.37 7.01 -2.29
N ILE A 348 -34.32 5.73 -1.89
CA ILE A 348 -35.39 4.76 -2.16
C ILE A 348 -36.69 5.10 -1.43
N ARG A 349 -36.60 5.71 -0.23
CA ARG A 349 -37.80 6.14 0.50
C ARG A 349 -38.47 7.37 -0.11
N ARG A 350 -37.70 8.26 -0.75
CA ARG A 350 -38.22 9.52 -1.31
C ARG A 350 -38.79 9.38 -2.72
N ARG A 351 -38.35 8.40 -3.51
CA ARG A 351 -38.86 8.18 -4.86
C ARG A 351 -39.93 7.08 -4.87
N PRO A 352 -41.17 7.40 -5.27
CA PRO A 352 -42.26 6.42 -5.37
C PRO A 352 -42.02 5.41 -6.48
#